data_AF-A0A6A5VKA9-F1
#
_entry.id   AF-A0A6A5VKA9-F1
#
_cell.length_a   1.000
_cell.length_b   1.000
_cell.length_c   1.000
_cell.angle_alpha   90.00
_cell.angle_beta   90.00
_cell.angle_gamma   90.00
#
_symmetry.space_group_name_H-M   'P 1'
#
loop_
_entity.id
_entity.type
_entity.pdbx_description
1 polymer ?
#
loop_
_entity_poly.entity_id
_entity_poly.type
_entity_poly.pdbx_seq_one_letter_code
_entity_poly.pdbx_strand_id
1 'polypeptide(L)'
;NKLLHHEINGLKEALLVKKKHKKKGKQYHGGAVLWSPRKVREARVRQSVKEQEEKEQKLRKAETAELRKAAKLYKEKIAEEKRVGREAAKVAREKERAEKAAERARQKEARDAAKALQSTQKGKRKASQPPTQSNKRQKRVVNAVATKEALGAVLAAPPKTTRRGRNVKLLSKYK
;
A
#
# COMPACT_ATOMS: atom_id res chain seq x y z
N ASN A 1 35.05 14.83 3.98
CA ASN A 1 35.75 13.69 3.35
C ASN A 1 35.13 13.20 2.04
N LYS A 2 33.80 13.02 1.92
CA LYS A 2 33.19 12.54 0.66
C LYS A 2 33.40 13.49 -0.53
N LEU A 3 33.32 14.80 -0.30
CA LEU A 3 33.52 15.84 -1.33
C LEU A 3 34.92 15.75 -1.98
N LEU A 4 35.96 15.69 -1.14
CA LEU A 4 37.35 15.51 -1.58
C LEU A 4 37.55 14.25 -2.42
N HIS A 5 36.89 13.14 -2.07
CA HIS A 5 36.97 11.91 -2.87
C HIS A 5 36.32 12.08 -4.26
N HIS A 6 35.20 12.79 -4.35
CA HIS A 6 34.56 13.07 -5.64
C HIS A 6 35.41 14.00 -6.51
N GLU A 7 36.05 15.01 -5.92
CA GLU A 7 36.98 15.91 -6.62
C GLU A 7 38.22 15.17 -7.12
N ILE A 8 38.85 14.35 -6.26
CA ILE A 8 40.00 13.53 -6.64
C ILE A 8 39.63 12.54 -7.76
N ASN A 9 38.44 11.93 -7.68
CA ASN A 9 37.98 11.01 -8.72
C ASN A 9 37.67 11.74 -10.03
N GLY A 10 37.02 12.90 -9.99
CA GLY A 10 36.76 13.73 -11.18
C GLY A 10 38.05 14.22 -11.83
N LEU A 11 39.06 14.59 -11.04
CA LEU A 11 40.38 14.95 -11.55
C LEU A 11 41.10 13.75 -12.20
N LYS A 12 41.01 12.56 -11.60
CA LYS A 12 41.54 11.32 -12.20
C LYS A 12 40.86 10.99 -13.52
N GLU A 13 39.54 11.10 -13.59
CA GLU A 13 38.76 10.88 -14.81
C GLU A 13 39.12 11.91 -15.91
N ALA A 14 39.21 13.19 -15.57
CA ALA A 14 39.62 14.24 -16.49
C ALA A 14 41.04 14.01 -17.04
N LEU A 15 41.96 13.55 -16.19
CA LEU A 15 43.33 13.21 -16.59
C LEU A 15 43.36 12.00 -17.53
N LEU A 16 42.55 10.96 -17.25
CA LEU A 16 42.38 9.83 -18.15
C LEU A 16 41.81 10.24 -19.52
N VAL A 17 40.81 11.12 -19.54
CA VAL A 17 40.22 11.66 -20.78
C VAL A 17 41.26 12.47 -21.56
N LYS A 18 41.99 13.39 -20.92
CA LYS A 18 43.09 14.14 -21.57
C LYS A 18 44.19 13.22 -22.10
N LYS A 19 44.55 12.16 -21.37
CA LYS A 19 45.52 11.15 -21.82
C LYS A 19 45.02 10.35 -23.02
N LYS A 20 43.71 10.05 -23.09
CA LYS A 20 43.07 9.45 -24.28
C LYS A 20 43.08 10.41 -25.48
N HIS A 21 42.84 11.70 -25.27
CA HIS A 21 42.84 12.73 -26.33
C HIS A 21 44.25 13.09 -26.83
N LYS A 22 45.30 12.92 -26.01
CA LYS A 22 46.70 13.05 -26.42
C LYS A 22 47.22 11.87 -27.26
N LYS A 23 46.39 10.87 -27.58
CA LYS A 23 46.78 9.84 -28.55
C LYS A 23 46.99 10.53 -29.90
N LYS A 24 48.25 10.56 -30.34
CA LYS A 24 48.69 11.08 -31.64
C LYS A 24 47.71 10.65 -32.73
N GLY A 25 47.40 11.57 -33.64
CA GLY A 25 46.66 11.26 -34.86
C GLY A 25 47.23 9.99 -35.49
N LYS A 26 46.34 9.09 -35.95
CA LYS A 26 46.74 7.82 -36.56
C LYS A 26 47.78 8.13 -37.64
N GLN A 27 49.03 7.78 -37.40
CA GLN A 27 50.05 7.81 -38.44
C GLN A 27 49.52 6.89 -39.54
N TYR A 28 49.21 7.47 -40.70
CA TYR A 28 48.62 6.75 -41.80
C TYR A 28 49.71 5.81 -42.32
N HIS A 29 49.69 4.55 -41.88
CA HIS A 29 50.53 3.49 -42.44
C HIS A 29 49.90 3.06 -43.76
N GLY A 30 49.81 4.00 -44.72
CA GLY A 30 49.29 3.79 -46.07
C GLY A 30 50.32 3.13 -46.99
N GLY A 31 51.15 2.23 -46.45
CA GLY A 31 52.04 1.38 -47.23
C GLY A 31 51.38 0.01 -47.43
N ALA A 32 51.68 -0.65 -48.55
CA ALA A 32 51.30 -2.04 -48.74
C ALA A 32 51.91 -2.90 -47.62
N VAL A 33 51.06 -3.37 -46.69
CA VAL A 33 51.49 -4.30 -45.64
C VAL A 33 51.62 -5.67 -46.29
N LEU A 34 52.84 -6.05 -46.67
CA LEU A 34 53.12 -7.39 -47.16
C LEU A 34 52.96 -8.37 -46.00
N TRP A 35 51.82 -9.04 -45.94
CA TRP A 35 51.55 -10.05 -44.92
C TRP A 35 52.42 -11.27 -45.19
N SER A 36 53.42 -11.50 -44.33
CA SER A 36 54.16 -12.76 -44.32
C SER A 36 53.17 -13.94 -44.19
N PRO A 37 53.38 -15.06 -44.91
CA PRO A 37 52.51 -16.24 -44.85
C PRO A 37 52.19 -16.72 -43.43
N ARG A 38 53.13 -16.55 -42.48
CA ARG A 38 52.94 -16.84 -41.06
C ARG A 38 51.83 -15.99 -40.44
N LYS A 39 51.76 -14.70 -40.76
CA LYS A 39 50.75 -13.79 -40.23
C LYS A 39 49.36 -14.07 -40.81
N VAL A 40 49.29 -14.52 -42.07
CA VAL A 40 48.02 -14.98 -42.67
C VAL A 40 47.49 -16.20 -41.93
N ARG A 41 48.36 -17.17 -41.58
CA ARG A 41 47.97 -18.34 -40.77
C ARG A 41 47.49 -17.92 -39.37
N GLU A 42 48.22 -17.03 -38.69
CA GLU A 42 47.81 -16.50 -37.38
C GLU A 42 46.44 -15.80 -37.43
N ALA A 43 46.16 -15.04 -38.49
CA ALA A 43 44.88 -14.36 -38.67
C ALA A 43 43.73 -15.36 -38.84
N ARG A 44 43.93 -16.43 -39.63
CA ARG A 44 42.94 -17.50 -39.81
C ARG A 44 42.63 -18.22 -38.50
N VAL A 45 43.67 -18.55 -37.71
CA VAL A 45 43.48 -19.16 -36.38
C VAL A 45 42.69 -18.24 -35.45
N ARG A 46 42.98 -16.93 -35.46
CA ARG A 46 42.21 -15.96 -34.67
C ARG A 46 40.76 -15.85 -35.13
N GLN A 47 40.51 -15.96 -36.43
CA GLN A 47 39.15 -15.97 -36.98
C GLN A 47 38.39 -17.22 -36.54
N SER A 48 38.98 -18.40 -36.66
CA SER A 48 38.32 -19.65 -36.23
C SER A 48 38.00 -19.67 -34.74
N VAL A 49 38.91 -19.15 -33.90
CA VAL A 49 38.65 -19.02 -32.45
C VAL A 49 37.48 -18.07 -32.19
N LYS A 50 37.43 -16.91 -32.84
CA LYS A 50 36.31 -15.97 -32.70
C LYS A 50 34.98 -16.58 -33.15
N GLU A 51 34.98 -17.30 -34.26
CA GLU A 51 33.77 -17.98 -34.75
C GLU A 51 33.28 -19.05 -33.76
N GLN A 52 34.20 -19.79 -33.13
CA GLN A 52 33.86 -20.74 -32.07
C GLN A 52 33.28 -20.03 -30.85
N GLU A 53 33.92 -18.97 -30.36
CA GLU A 53 33.43 -18.16 -29.25
C GLU A 53 32.04 -17.57 -29.53
N GLU A 54 31.80 -17.05 -30.75
CA GLU A 54 30.50 -16.54 -31.15
C GLU A 54 29.42 -17.62 -31.18
N LYS A 55 29.75 -18.83 -31.67
CA LYS A 55 28.84 -19.98 -31.66
C LYS A 55 28.49 -20.38 -30.23
N GLU A 56 29.48 -20.51 -29.35
CA GLU A 56 29.26 -20.80 -27.94
C GLU A 56 28.41 -19.73 -27.25
N GLN A 57 28.68 -18.45 -27.52
CA GLN A 57 27.88 -17.35 -26.99
C GLN A 57 26.43 -17.40 -27.47
N LYS A 58 26.20 -17.77 -28.74
CA LYS A 58 24.85 -17.95 -29.29
C LYS A 58 24.12 -19.11 -28.58
N LEU A 59 24.79 -20.23 -28.36
CA LEU A 59 24.24 -21.37 -27.61
C LEU A 59 23.89 -20.98 -26.17
N ARG A 60 24.81 -20.35 -25.43
CA ARG A 60 24.55 -19.85 -24.06
C ARG A 60 23.38 -18.87 -24.01
N LYS A 61 23.25 -17.98 -25.01
CA LYS A 61 22.11 -17.06 -25.12
C LYS A 61 20.79 -17.80 -25.36
N ALA A 62 20.79 -18.85 -26.19
CA ALA A 62 19.63 -19.69 -26.41
C ALA A 62 19.20 -20.41 -25.12
N GLU A 63 20.13 -21.08 -24.44
CA GLU A 63 19.90 -21.77 -23.16
C GLU A 63 19.33 -20.81 -22.10
N THR A 64 19.95 -19.63 -21.94
CA THR A 64 19.45 -18.65 -20.98
C THR A 64 18.08 -18.09 -21.35
N ALA A 65 17.74 -18.01 -22.65
CA ALA A 65 16.42 -17.61 -23.09
C ALA A 65 15.37 -18.68 -22.78
N GLU A 66 15.70 -19.96 -22.92
CA GLU A 66 14.84 -21.07 -22.53
C GLU A 66 14.59 -21.10 -21.01
N LEU A 67 15.65 -20.97 -20.21
CA LEU A 67 15.54 -20.85 -18.75
C LEU A 67 14.68 -19.65 -18.34
N ARG A 68 14.80 -18.52 -19.04
CA ARG A 68 13.95 -17.33 -18.80
C ARG A 68 12.48 -17.60 -19.13
N LYS A 69 12.19 -18.32 -20.22
CA LYS A 69 10.81 -18.71 -20.56
C LYS A 69 10.23 -19.62 -19.48
N ALA A 70 10.96 -20.64 -19.05
CA ALA A 70 10.53 -21.54 -17.97
C ALA A 70 10.28 -20.77 -16.66
N ALA A 71 11.19 -19.88 -16.27
CA ALA A 71 11.03 -19.05 -15.08
C ALA A 71 9.83 -18.10 -15.18
N LYS A 72 9.52 -17.59 -16.38
CA LYS A 72 8.34 -16.75 -16.61
C LYS A 72 7.06 -17.56 -16.39
N LEU A 73 6.95 -18.75 -16.98
CA LEU A 73 5.79 -19.64 -16.79
C LEU A 73 5.58 -20.00 -15.32
N TYR A 74 6.66 -20.30 -14.59
CA TYR A 74 6.57 -20.59 -13.15
C TYR A 74 6.07 -19.39 -12.34
N LYS A 75 6.55 -18.18 -12.66
CA LYS A 75 6.08 -16.94 -12.02
C LYS A 75 4.60 -16.66 -12.31
N GLU A 76 4.15 -16.94 -13.53
CA GLU A 76 2.74 -16.80 -13.92
C GLU A 76 1.86 -17.74 -13.10
N LYS A 77 2.23 -19.02 -12.95
CA LYS A 77 1.51 -19.98 -12.08
C LYS A 77 1.40 -19.48 -10.63
N ILE A 78 2.51 -19.02 -10.05
CA ILE A 78 2.49 -18.46 -8.68
C ILE A 78 1.57 -17.23 -8.60
N ALA A 79 1.56 -16.39 -9.64
CA ALA A 79 0.72 -15.19 -9.66
C ALA A 79 -0.77 -15.56 -9.75
N GLU A 80 -1.12 -16.57 -10.53
CA GLU A 80 -2.48 -17.11 -10.63
C GLU A 80 -2.95 -17.68 -9.30
N GLU A 81 -2.16 -18.54 -8.66
CA GLU A 81 -2.47 -19.08 -7.32
C GLU A 81 -2.70 -17.95 -6.30
N LYS A 82 -1.88 -16.90 -6.33
CA LYS A 82 -2.07 -15.72 -5.47
C LYS A 82 -3.33 -14.94 -5.79
N ARG A 83 -3.75 -14.86 -7.06
CA ARG A 83 -5.01 -14.22 -7.45
C ARG A 83 -6.21 -15.02 -6.95
N VAL A 84 -6.20 -16.34 -7.19
CA VAL A 84 -7.23 -17.26 -6.70
C VAL A 84 -7.34 -17.18 -5.18
N GLY A 85 -6.21 -17.20 -4.46
CA GLY A 85 -6.20 -17.04 -3.00
C GLY A 85 -6.80 -15.71 -2.52
N ARG A 86 -6.58 -14.61 -3.25
CA ARG A 86 -7.20 -13.31 -2.94
C ARG A 86 -8.70 -13.30 -3.20
N GLU A 87 -9.14 -13.91 -4.29
CA GLU A 87 -10.57 -14.02 -4.63
C GLU A 87 -11.30 -14.90 -3.62
N ALA A 88 -10.74 -16.06 -3.28
CA ALA A 88 -11.26 -16.93 -2.23
C ALA A 88 -11.36 -16.19 -0.88
N ALA A 89 -10.34 -15.40 -0.52
CA ALA A 89 -10.37 -14.59 0.70
C ALA A 89 -11.43 -13.47 0.66
N LYS A 90 -11.70 -12.87 -0.52
CA LYS A 90 -12.79 -11.90 -0.68
C LYS A 90 -14.15 -12.56 -0.50
N VAL A 91 -14.38 -13.68 -1.19
CA VAL A 91 -15.63 -14.44 -1.11
C VAL A 91 -15.89 -14.92 0.33
N ALA A 92 -14.87 -15.42 1.02
CA ALA A 92 -15.00 -15.82 2.43
C ALA A 92 -15.40 -14.63 3.33
N ARG A 93 -14.80 -13.45 3.13
CA ARG A 93 -15.16 -12.23 3.87
C ARG A 93 -16.58 -11.76 3.58
N GLU A 94 -17.05 -11.89 2.34
CA GLU A 94 -18.43 -11.53 1.97
C GLU A 94 -19.44 -12.50 2.58
N LYS A 95 -19.17 -13.81 2.55
CA LYS A 95 -19.99 -14.82 3.23
C LYS A 95 -20.08 -14.58 4.73
N GLU A 96 -18.94 -14.35 5.40
CA GLU A 96 -18.92 -14.04 6.84
C GLU A 96 -19.73 -12.77 7.16
N ARG A 97 -19.64 -11.74 6.33
CA ARG A 97 -20.43 -10.51 6.50
C ARG A 97 -21.92 -10.75 6.29
N ALA A 98 -22.29 -11.56 5.30
CA ALA A 98 -23.67 -11.91 5.01
C ALA A 98 -24.29 -12.75 6.15
N GLU A 99 -23.56 -13.75 6.66
CA GLU A 99 -23.98 -14.56 7.81
C GLU A 99 -24.15 -13.71 9.07
N LYS A 100 -23.18 -12.84 9.39
CA LYS A 100 -23.32 -11.90 10.51
C LYS A 100 -24.48 -10.92 10.34
N ALA A 101 -24.76 -10.47 9.11
CA ALA A 101 -25.90 -9.61 8.83
C ALA A 101 -27.22 -10.36 9.01
N ALA A 102 -27.32 -11.59 8.53
CA ALA A 102 -28.48 -12.46 8.71
C ALA A 102 -28.73 -12.79 10.19
N GLU A 103 -27.68 -13.07 10.95
CA GLU A 103 -27.77 -13.31 12.39
C GLU A 103 -28.30 -12.06 13.12
N ARG A 104 -27.78 -10.87 12.80
CA ARG A 104 -28.26 -9.60 13.36
C ARG A 104 -29.72 -9.33 13.01
N ALA A 105 -30.15 -9.65 11.78
CA ALA A 105 -31.54 -9.51 11.36
C ALA A 105 -32.45 -10.43 12.18
N ARG A 106 -32.09 -11.71 12.34
CA ARG A 106 -32.84 -12.66 13.18
C ARG A 106 -32.95 -12.21 14.64
N GLN A 107 -31.85 -11.72 15.22
CA GLN A 107 -31.86 -11.18 16.58
C GLN A 107 -32.78 -9.95 16.71
N LYS A 108 -32.81 -9.09 15.69
CA LYS A 108 -33.69 -7.92 15.65
C LYS A 108 -35.16 -8.34 15.57
N GLU A 109 -35.50 -9.24 14.65
CA GLU A 109 -36.86 -9.77 14.51
C GLU A 109 -37.36 -10.45 15.79
N ALA A 110 -36.52 -11.27 16.44
CA ALA A 110 -36.86 -11.90 17.71
C ALA A 110 -37.12 -10.86 18.82
N ARG A 111 -36.32 -9.78 18.90
CA ARG A 111 -36.54 -8.68 19.85
C ARG A 111 -37.82 -7.92 19.55
N ASP A 112 -38.09 -7.63 18.27
CA ASP A 112 -39.28 -6.89 17.86
C ASP A 112 -40.55 -7.73 18.10
N ALA A 113 -40.53 -9.04 17.84
CA ALA A 113 -41.60 -9.98 18.18
C ALA A 113 -41.85 -10.05 19.70
N ALA A 114 -40.79 -10.15 20.51
CA ALA A 114 -40.91 -10.15 21.97
C ALA A 114 -41.52 -8.84 22.50
N LYS A 115 -41.11 -7.68 21.95
CA LYS A 115 -41.71 -6.38 22.27
C LYS A 115 -43.19 -6.32 21.87
N ALA A 116 -43.54 -6.85 20.70
CA ALA A 116 -44.93 -6.90 20.24
C ALA A 116 -45.79 -7.72 21.21
N LEU A 117 -45.35 -8.91 21.62
CA LEU A 117 -46.03 -9.74 22.60
C LEU A 117 -46.19 -9.05 23.97
N GLN A 118 -45.16 -8.35 24.46
CA GLN A 118 -45.28 -7.58 25.70
C GLN A 118 -46.27 -6.40 25.59
N SER A 119 -46.33 -5.75 24.42
CA SER A 119 -47.26 -4.63 24.21
C SER A 119 -48.72 -5.06 24.15
N THR A 120 -49.02 -6.22 23.54
CA THR A 120 -50.39 -6.76 23.47
C THR A 120 -50.89 -7.22 24.83
N GLN A 121 -50.03 -7.78 25.68
CA GLN A 121 -50.39 -8.12 27.07
C GLN A 121 -50.74 -6.88 27.92
N LYS A 122 -50.09 -5.73 27.69
CA LYS A 122 -50.41 -4.47 28.39
C LYS A 122 -51.68 -3.78 27.87
N GLY A 123 -52.27 -4.29 26.79
CA GLY A 123 -53.47 -3.74 26.13
C GLY A 123 -54.78 -3.91 26.92
N LYS A 124 -54.81 -4.66 28.02
CA LYS A 124 -55.95 -4.69 28.94
C LYS A 124 -55.67 -3.88 30.20
N ARG A 125 -55.42 -2.58 30.03
CA ARG A 125 -55.56 -1.64 31.15
C ARG A 125 -57.06 -1.54 31.43
N LYS A 126 -57.51 -1.98 32.61
CA LYS A 126 -58.82 -1.54 33.12
C LYS A 126 -58.81 -0.01 33.03
N ALA A 127 -59.81 0.57 32.36
CA ALA A 127 -59.90 2.02 32.18
C ALA A 127 -59.56 2.70 33.51
N SER A 128 -58.56 3.57 33.49
CA SER A 128 -58.23 4.36 34.67
C SER A 128 -59.50 5.12 35.03
N GLN A 129 -60.08 4.78 36.17
CA GLN A 129 -61.16 5.54 36.80
C GLN A 129 -60.78 7.02 36.76
N PRO A 130 -61.73 7.93 36.45
CA PRO A 130 -61.43 9.35 36.39
C PRO A 130 -60.77 9.78 37.71
N PRO A 131 -59.73 10.62 37.67
CA PRO A 131 -59.11 11.09 38.90
C PRO A 131 -60.18 11.84 39.69
N THR A 132 -60.49 11.36 40.89
CA THR A 132 -61.32 12.11 41.83
C THR A 132 -60.64 13.45 42.07
N GLN A 133 -61.39 14.52 41.83
CA GLN A 133 -60.93 15.89 41.92
C GLN A 133 -60.25 16.11 43.28
N SER A 134 -58.93 16.21 43.29
CA SER A 134 -58.19 16.47 44.52
C SER A 134 -58.35 17.96 44.86
N ASN A 135 -58.92 18.21 46.03
CA ASN A 135 -59.09 19.55 46.56
C ASN A 135 -57.74 20.27 46.63
N LYS A 136 -57.72 21.51 46.12
CA LYS A 136 -56.59 22.45 46.07
C LYS A 136 -55.77 22.41 47.36
N ARG A 137 -54.55 21.90 47.30
CA ARG A 137 -53.55 22.12 48.36
C ARG A 137 -52.98 23.53 48.22
N GLN A 138 -53.13 24.31 49.29
CA GLN A 138 -52.52 25.63 49.44
C GLN A 138 -50.99 25.54 49.33
N LYS A 139 -50.39 26.47 48.59
CA LYS A 139 -48.94 26.63 48.45
C LYS A 139 -48.32 26.90 49.82
N ARG A 140 -47.39 26.05 50.25
CA ARG A 140 -46.41 26.42 51.27
C ARG A 140 -45.10 26.81 50.58
N VAL A 141 -44.77 28.08 50.75
CA VAL A 141 -43.47 28.69 50.46
C VAL A 141 -42.40 27.93 51.24
N VAL A 142 -41.41 27.38 50.54
CA VAL A 142 -40.16 26.93 51.15
C VAL A 142 -39.02 27.55 50.33
N ASN A 143 -38.28 28.39 51.03
CA ASN A 143 -37.14 29.16 50.55
C ASN A 143 -36.02 28.24 50.03
N ALA A 144 -35.41 28.63 48.92
CA ALA A 144 -34.21 28.00 48.40
C ALA A 144 -32.99 28.42 49.23
N VAL A 145 -32.38 27.47 49.93
CA VAL A 145 -30.98 27.56 50.37
C VAL A 145 -30.34 26.19 50.12
N ALA A 146 -29.44 26.17 49.13
CA ALA A 146 -28.15 25.48 49.14
C ALA A 146 -27.68 25.22 47.69
N THR A 147 -26.69 26.02 47.30
CA THR A 147 -25.53 25.65 46.46
C THR A 147 -25.82 24.92 45.14
N LYS A 148 -25.98 25.70 44.07
CA LYS A 148 -25.51 25.28 42.75
C LYS A 148 -24.23 26.05 42.43
N GLU A 149 -23.14 25.29 42.42
CA GLU A 149 -21.87 25.61 41.81
C GLU A 149 -22.11 26.24 40.43
N ALA A 150 -21.58 27.45 40.26
CA ALA A 150 -21.56 28.13 38.99
C ALA A 150 -20.58 27.41 38.06
N LEU A 151 -21.13 26.96 36.94
CA LEU A 151 -20.44 26.54 35.74
C LEU A 151 -19.35 27.55 35.36
N GLY A 152 -18.12 27.07 35.19
CA GLY A 152 -17.00 27.92 34.81
C GLY A 152 -15.77 27.18 34.31
N ALA A 153 -15.93 26.05 33.62
CA ALA A 153 -14.84 25.47 32.83
C ALA A 153 -15.41 24.85 31.55
N VAL A 154 -15.56 25.68 30.52
CA VAL A 154 -15.70 25.22 29.14
C VAL A 154 -14.40 24.48 28.79
N LEU A 155 -14.40 23.16 28.96
CA LEU A 155 -13.37 22.31 28.37
C LEU A 155 -13.58 22.34 26.85
N ALA A 156 -12.91 23.29 26.19
CA ALA A 156 -12.78 23.30 24.74
C ALA A 156 -12.21 21.94 24.30
N ALA A 157 -12.93 21.26 23.40
CA ALA A 157 -12.53 19.97 22.88
C ALA A 157 -11.11 20.04 22.28
N PRO A 158 -10.23 19.05 22.55
CA PRO A 158 -8.87 19.09 22.06
C PRO A 158 -8.83 19.12 20.52
N PRO A 159 -7.90 19.88 19.91
CA PRO A 159 -7.76 19.92 18.47
C PRO A 159 -7.50 18.50 17.93
N LYS A 160 -8.23 18.12 16.88
CA LYS A 160 -8.07 16.79 16.26
C LYS A 160 -6.64 16.68 15.70
N THR A 161 -5.83 15.84 16.32
CA THR A 161 -4.44 15.56 15.90
C THR A 161 -4.36 14.24 15.14
N THR A 162 -3.48 14.18 14.14
CA THR A 162 -3.15 12.92 13.46
C THR A 162 -2.37 11.98 14.40
N ARG A 163 -2.26 10.69 14.04
CA ARG A 163 -1.42 9.70 14.76
C ARG A 163 0.05 10.15 14.94
N ARG A 164 0.53 11.13 14.17
CA ARG A 164 1.87 11.73 14.26
C ARG A 164 1.90 13.11 14.93
N GLY A 165 0.84 13.50 15.65
CA GLY A 165 0.80 14.73 16.45
C GLY A 165 0.57 16.03 15.68
N ARG A 166 0.33 15.98 14.36
CA ARG A 166 0.04 17.20 13.57
C ARG A 166 -1.43 17.62 13.72
N ASN A 167 -1.66 18.92 13.90
CA ASN A 167 -3.00 19.51 14.00
C ASN A 167 -3.70 19.54 12.62
N VAL A 168 -4.96 19.11 12.57
CA VAL A 168 -5.74 19.02 11.32
C VAL A 168 -6.80 20.12 11.29
N LYS A 169 -6.68 21.06 10.34
CA LYS A 169 -7.76 22.01 10.01
C LYS A 169 -8.77 21.30 9.10
N LEU A 170 -9.91 20.89 9.65
CA LEU A 170 -11.02 20.36 8.84
C LEU A 170 -11.62 21.49 7.99
N LEU A 171 -11.67 21.28 6.67
CA LEU A 171 -12.29 22.18 5.71
C LEU A 171 -13.82 22.23 5.95
N SER A 172 -14.42 23.42 5.85
CA SER A 172 -15.85 23.66 6.12
C SER A 172 -16.81 22.85 5.26
N LYS A 173 -16.34 22.34 4.12
CA LYS A 173 -17.10 21.47 3.22
C LYS A 173 -17.52 20.13 3.86
N TYR A 174 -16.87 19.74 4.95
CA TYR A 174 -17.12 18.49 5.69
C TYR A 174 -17.62 18.73 7.13
N LYS A 175 -18.13 19.93 7.42
CA LYS A 175 -18.81 20.24 8.69
C LYS A 175 -20.29 19.88 8.59
#